data_AF-A0A2A4RGD7-F1
#
_entry.id   AF-A0A2A4RGD7-F1
#
_cell.length_a   1.000
_cell.length_b   1.000
_cell.length_c   1.000
_cell.angle_alpha   90.00
_cell.angle_beta   90.00
_cell.angle_gamma   90.00
#
_symmetry.space_group_name_H-M   'P 1'
#
loop_
_entity.id
_entity.type
_entity.pdbx_description
1 polymer ?
#
loop_
_entity_poly.entity_id
_entity_poly.type
_entity_poly.pdbx_seq_one_letter_code
_entity_poly.pdbx_strand_id
1 'polypeptide(L)'
;MISDAETLCASIREYTMCKRPIQSLCLAGIALCIAATALLAGPPSTTQPARDMQPSRPKVLIPEYVPQFATGYEPDEITASPLNEITWMTYENISAHPDASPWAMSVFYENPGNVTDRYARVIPDPTLDKNDPENQVLHYWLQNAVIESGFQNHTKGRIQTGFPGQLVDAFEVYSRQRIFIHEDINLLHTYPPNADQWWKGVTIQELWMGAAWEGHPNPSRISLIMFSFNNTIHLAIDHQTMPDLGEVWSEYNIDFALPIGEWFTIEVGTKSGNANNGRVVVKLTPQSTGITTTLFDVINWTYHPAADQPGGTGPVPMTHWNPQKLYSSDNVIHHIRDHGGTLQAYFDDFAFSGHWPIGWSQ
;
A
#
# COMPACT_ATOMS: atom_id res chain seq x y z
N MET A 1 -12.34 8.47 -28.72
CA MET A 1 -11.43 8.71 -27.58
C MET A 1 -12.15 8.96 -26.25
N ILE A 2 -13.45 8.68 -26.11
CA ILE A 2 -14.16 8.65 -24.81
C ILE A 2 -14.83 7.27 -24.55
N SER A 3 -14.90 6.39 -25.56
CA SER A 3 -15.56 5.07 -25.48
C SER A 3 -14.77 3.97 -24.77
N ASP A 4 -13.46 4.13 -24.58
CA ASP A 4 -12.60 3.01 -24.20
C ASP A 4 -12.34 2.92 -22.68
N ALA A 5 -12.54 4.03 -21.95
CA ALA A 5 -12.40 4.08 -20.49
C ALA A 5 -13.62 3.47 -19.76
N GLU A 6 -14.85 3.70 -20.25
CA GLU A 6 -16.06 3.09 -19.66
C GLU A 6 -16.12 1.58 -19.88
N THR A 7 -15.58 1.09 -21.00
CA THR A 7 -15.58 -0.34 -21.34
C THR A 7 -14.62 -1.15 -20.44
N LEU A 8 -13.52 -0.54 -19.96
CA LEU A 8 -12.58 -1.19 -19.04
C LEU A 8 -13.05 -1.15 -17.58
N CYS A 9 -13.66 -0.04 -17.13
CA CYS A 9 -14.31 0.00 -15.83
C CYS A 9 -15.51 -0.97 -15.75
N ALA A 10 -16.21 -1.20 -16.87
CA ALA A 10 -17.27 -2.19 -16.96
C ALA A 10 -16.74 -3.63 -17.00
N SER A 11 -15.66 -3.91 -17.73
CA SER A 11 -15.09 -5.27 -17.78
C SER A 11 -14.50 -5.69 -16.43
N ILE A 12 -13.91 -4.76 -15.67
CA ILE A 12 -13.43 -5.03 -14.30
C ILE A 12 -14.61 -5.26 -13.33
N ARG A 13 -15.74 -4.55 -13.50
CA ARG A 13 -16.96 -4.73 -12.67
C ARG A 13 -17.76 -6.00 -12.99
N GLU A 14 -17.70 -6.52 -14.22
CA GLU A 14 -18.40 -7.76 -14.59
C GLU A 14 -17.78 -9.03 -13.99
N TYR A 15 -16.54 -8.98 -13.49
CA TYR A 15 -15.88 -10.14 -12.87
C TYR A 15 -16.31 -10.43 -11.42
N THR A 16 -17.05 -9.52 -10.75
CA THR A 16 -17.49 -9.73 -9.35
C THR A 16 -18.85 -10.41 -9.22
N MET A 17 -19.53 -10.81 -10.29
CA MET A 17 -20.83 -11.48 -10.22
C MET A 17 -20.85 -12.86 -10.87
N CYS A 18 -20.47 -13.87 -10.09
CA CYS A 18 -20.98 -15.22 -10.29
C CYS A 18 -21.49 -15.81 -8.96
N LYS A 19 -22.70 -15.40 -8.55
CA LYS A 19 -23.68 -16.22 -7.79
C LYS A 19 -25.07 -15.57 -7.87
N ARG A 20 -26.07 -16.43 -8.03
CA ARG A 20 -27.45 -16.23 -8.53
C ARG A 20 -28.31 -15.16 -7.80
N PRO A 21 -29.34 -14.58 -8.46
CA PRO A 21 -30.21 -13.58 -7.86
C PRO A 21 -31.44 -14.20 -7.17
N ILE A 22 -31.83 -13.60 -6.04
CA ILE A 22 -33.20 -13.70 -5.51
C ILE A 22 -33.89 -12.37 -5.83
N GLN A 23 -35.03 -12.48 -6.51
CA GLN A 23 -35.93 -11.40 -6.89
C GLN A 23 -36.61 -10.78 -5.66
N SER A 24 -36.83 -9.46 -5.67
CA SER A 24 -38.12 -8.87 -5.27
C SER A 24 -38.25 -7.40 -5.71
N LEU A 25 -39.40 -7.13 -6.34
CA LEU A 25 -39.93 -5.84 -6.78
C LEU A 25 -40.38 -4.95 -5.61
N CYS A 26 -40.34 -3.62 -5.82
CA CYS A 26 -41.49 -2.66 -5.72
C CYS A 26 -40.93 -1.21 -5.82
N LEU A 27 -41.10 -0.51 -6.93
CA LEU A 27 -42.21 0.42 -7.31
C LEU A 27 -42.24 1.79 -6.57
N ALA A 28 -41.76 2.81 -7.32
CA ALA A 28 -42.32 4.14 -7.62
C ALA A 28 -42.93 5.05 -6.53
N GLY A 29 -42.57 6.35 -6.61
CA GLY A 29 -43.34 7.49 -6.06
C GLY A 29 -42.68 8.84 -6.37
N ILE A 30 -43.48 9.84 -6.75
CA ILE A 30 -43.13 11.03 -7.55
C ILE A 30 -43.36 12.35 -6.77
N ALA A 31 -42.47 13.32 -7.00
CA ALA A 31 -42.58 14.80 -7.10
C ALA A 31 -43.11 15.77 -5.99
N LEU A 32 -42.31 16.87 -5.88
CA LEU A 32 -42.58 18.33 -5.81
C LEU A 32 -43.71 18.97 -4.97
N CYS A 33 -43.33 20.03 -4.23
CA CYS A 33 -43.80 21.46 -4.29
C CYS A 33 -43.10 22.25 -3.14
N ILE A 34 -42.24 23.26 -3.35
CA ILE A 34 -42.37 24.69 -3.71
C ILE A 34 -43.01 25.63 -2.64
N ALA A 35 -42.30 26.77 -2.46
CA ALA A 35 -42.62 28.09 -1.88
C ALA A 35 -42.41 28.26 -0.35
N ALA A 36 -41.42 29.01 0.14
CA ALA A 36 -41.05 30.43 -0.03
C ALA A 36 -41.84 31.40 0.88
N THR A 37 -41.15 32.05 1.82
CA THR A 37 -41.33 33.48 2.10
C THR A 37 -40.11 34.05 2.83
N ALA A 38 -39.74 35.26 2.42
CA ALA A 38 -38.55 36.01 2.80
C ALA A 38 -38.88 37.18 3.74
N LEU A 39 -37.81 37.87 4.14
CA LEU A 39 -37.68 39.23 4.69
C LEU A 39 -37.79 39.38 6.22
N LEU A 40 -36.70 39.87 6.83
CA LEU A 40 -36.46 41.32 6.96
C LEU A 40 -34.98 41.58 7.28
N ALA A 41 -34.36 42.47 6.50
CA ALA A 41 -33.04 43.05 6.75
C ALA A 41 -33.18 44.37 7.52
N GLY A 42 -32.24 44.63 8.44
CA GLY A 42 -32.02 45.93 9.09
C GLY A 42 -30.53 46.31 9.01
N PRO A 43 -30.16 47.57 8.68
CA PRO A 43 -28.78 48.02 8.50
C PRO A 43 -28.18 48.61 9.81
N PRO A 44 -26.89 49.03 9.84
CA PRO A 44 -25.94 48.61 10.87
C PRO A 44 -25.78 49.61 12.02
N SER A 45 -25.40 49.10 13.20
CA SER A 45 -24.93 49.92 14.31
C SER A 45 -23.42 49.82 14.49
N THR A 46 -22.72 50.89 14.12
CA THR A 46 -21.33 51.16 14.49
C THR A 46 -21.23 51.47 15.97
N THR A 47 -20.65 50.55 16.74
CA THR A 47 -20.03 50.84 18.04
C THR A 47 -18.75 50.03 18.14
N GLN A 48 -17.61 50.71 18.22
CA GLN A 48 -16.35 50.12 18.66
C GLN A 48 -16.38 49.98 20.18
N PRO A 49 -16.14 48.78 20.74
CA PRO A 49 -15.63 48.65 22.09
C PRO A 49 -14.11 48.48 22.08
N ALA A 50 -13.54 48.74 23.25
CA ALA A 50 -12.13 48.94 23.53
C ALA A 50 -11.19 47.82 23.07
N ARG A 51 -9.94 48.21 22.79
CA ARG A 51 -8.80 47.29 22.68
C ARG A 51 -8.64 46.54 24.00
N ASP A 52 -9.13 45.30 24.03
CA ASP A 52 -8.62 44.30 24.96
C ASP A 52 -7.19 43.95 24.55
N MET A 53 -6.24 44.31 25.41
CA MET A 53 -4.93 43.68 25.41
C MET A 53 -5.14 42.21 25.78
N GLN A 54 -5.23 41.34 24.77
CA GLN A 54 -5.09 39.91 25.00
C GLN A 54 -3.73 39.67 25.66
N PRO A 55 -3.65 38.99 26.82
CA PRO A 55 -2.38 38.52 27.31
C PRO A 55 -1.77 37.64 26.22
N SER A 56 -0.56 37.98 25.79
CA SER A 56 0.21 37.18 24.84
C SER A 56 0.20 35.75 25.37
N ARG A 57 -0.50 34.86 24.68
CA ARG A 57 -0.42 33.42 24.96
C ARG A 57 1.07 33.10 24.97
N PRO A 58 1.59 32.42 26.01
CA PRO A 58 2.96 31.92 25.93
C PRO A 58 3.06 31.18 24.61
N LYS A 59 4.04 31.55 23.78
CA LYS A 59 4.45 30.71 22.65
C LYS A 59 4.77 29.37 23.29
N VAL A 60 3.84 28.42 23.18
CA VAL A 60 4.17 27.01 23.36
C VAL A 60 5.16 26.78 22.25
N LEU A 61 6.44 26.75 22.63
CA LEU A 61 7.48 26.13 21.83
C LEU A 61 7.04 24.68 21.73
N ILE A 62 6.23 24.38 20.71
CA ILE A 62 6.01 23.01 20.27
C ILE A 62 7.41 22.58 19.82
N PRO A 63 8.06 21.62 20.48
CA PRO A 63 9.28 21.07 19.95
C PRO A 63 8.93 20.58 18.54
N GLU A 64 9.64 21.06 17.52
CA GLU A 64 9.70 20.37 16.23
C GLU A 64 10.34 19.01 16.50
N TYR A 65 9.57 18.06 17.02
CA TYR A 65 9.97 16.68 17.10
C TYR A 65 9.79 16.13 15.69
N VAL A 66 10.81 16.33 14.87
CA VAL A 66 11.01 15.52 13.67
C VAL A 66 11.47 14.16 14.19
N PRO A 67 10.69 13.07 14.04
CA PRO A 67 11.16 11.74 14.41
C PRO A 67 12.47 11.48 13.69
N GLN A 68 13.54 11.23 14.45
CA GLN A 68 14.83 10.86 13.90
C GLN A 68 14.77 9.40 13.48
N PHE A 69 14.29 9.12 12.27
CA PHE A 69 14.29 7.78 11.71
C PHE A 69 15.73 7.24 11.72
N ALA A 70 15.97 6.10 12.38
CA ALA A 70 17.21 5.36 12.18
C ALA A 70 17.10 4.69 10.81
N THR A 71 17.78 5.23 9.80
CA THR A 71 17.85 4.66 8.46
C THR A 71 19.06 3.72 8.36
N GLY A 72 18.87 2.52 7.81
CA GLY A 72 19.96 1.59 7.57
C GLY A 72 19.51 0.14 7.40
N TYR A 73 20.17 -0.59 6.51
CA TYR A 73 20.07 -2.04 6.39
C TYR A 73 21.33 -2.65 6.98
N GLU A 74 21.26 -3.17 8.20
CA GLU A 74 22.35 -3.99 8.76
C GLU A 74 22.02 -5.47 8.46
N PRO A 75 22.77 -6.15 7.58
CA PRO A 75 22.60 -7.58 7.36
C PRO A 75 23.03 -8.34 8.61
N ASP A 76 22.16 -9.18 9.18
CA ASP A 76 22.61 -10.20 10.13
C ASP A 76 23.21 -11.38 9.36
N GLU A 77 24.49 -11.28 9.03
CA GLU A 77 25.25 -12.32 8.32
C GLU A 77 25.35 -13.65 9.10
N ILE A 78 24.98 -13.67 10.40
CA ILE A 78 25.14 -14.86 11.25
C ILE A 78 24.11 -15.95 10.91
N THR A 79 23.00 -15.60 10.25
CA THR A 79 21.89 -16.52 9.94
C THR A 79 21.61 -16.65 8.43
N ALA A 80 22.46 -16.06 7.58
CA ALA A 80 22.46 -16.24 6.14
C ALA A 80 22.77 -17.71 5.78
N SER A 81 21.80 -18.44 5.21
CA SER A 81 22.02 -19.80 4.72
C SER A 81 21.26 -20.00 3.42
N PRO A 82 21.92 -20.00 2.24
CA PRO A 82 23.38 -20.01 1.98
C PRO A 82 24.09 -18.65 2.14
N LEU A 83 25.44 -18.67 2.12
CA LEU A 83 26.28 -17.47 2.04
C LEU A 83 25.78 -16.55 0.91
N ASN A 84 25.51 -15.27 1.23
CA ASN A 84 24.96 -14.21 0.35
C ASN A 84 23.42 -14.09 0.28
N GLU A 85 22.67 -14.76 1.16
CA GLU A 85 21.24 -14.46 1.38
C GLU A 85 21.06 -13.61 2.64
N ILE A 86 20.41 -12.46 2.51
CA ILE A 86 19.94 -11.70 3.67
C ILE A 86 18.65 -12.36 4.14
N THR A 87 18.73 -13.09 5.25
CA THR A 87 17.56 -13.70 5.90
C THR A 87 16.97 -12.80 6.99
N TRP A 88 17.72 -11.79 7.46
CA TRP A 88 17.32 -10.87 8.52
C TRP A 88 17.90 -9.47 8.30
N MET A 89 17.09 -8.45 8.56
CA MET A 89 17.53 -7.08 8.71
C MET A 89 17.02 -6.58 10.07
N THR A 90 17.86 -5.88 10.82
CA THR A 90 17.41 -5.23 12.05
C THR A 90 17.16 -3.76 11.76
N TYR A 91 15.92 -3.33 11.99
CA TYR A 91 15.55 -1.91 11.95
C TYR A 91 15.39 -1.43 13.39
N GLU A 92 16.13 -0.38 13.78
CA GLU A 92 15.88 0.30 15.04
C GLU A 92 14.66 1.20 14.89
N ASN A 93 13.49 0.66 15.18
CA ASN A 93 12.28 1.48 15.25
C ASN A 93 12.24 2.26 16.56
N ILE A 94 12.30 3.58 16.49
CA ILE A 94 11.81 4.47 17.55
C ILE A 94 10.28 4.46 17.54
N SER A 95 9.69 3.40 18.10
CA SER A 95 8.30 3.44 18.53
C SER A 95 8.15 4.56 19.57
N ALA A 96 7.10 5.38 19.46
CA ALA A 96 6.76 6.37 20.49
C ALA A 96 6.27 5.71 21.80
N HIS A 97 6.11 4.38 21.83
CA HIS A 97 5.73 3.65 23.02
C HIS A 97 7.00 3.34 23.84
N PRO A 98 7.16 3.91 25.05
CA PRO A 98 8.39 3.79 25.84
C PRO A 98 8.75 2.36 26.26
N ASP A 99 7.80 1.42 26.14
CA ASP A 99 7.99 0.00 26.45
C ASP A 99 8.01 -0.92 25.21
N ALA A 100 7.85 -0.39 23.98
CA ALA A 100 7.86 -1.24 22.79
C ALA A 100 9.31 -1.61 22.42
N SER A 101 9.59 -2.92 22.38
CA SER A 101 10.83 -3.41 21.77
C SER A 101 10.87 -2.99 20.29
N PRO A 102 12.05 -2.65 19.73
CA PRO A 102 12.19 -2.37 18.30
C PRO A 102 11.59 -3.51 17.48
N TRP A 103 10.73 -3.18 16.50
CA TRP A 103 10.24 -4.18 15.57
C TRP A 103 11.35 -4.53 14.58
N ALA A 104 11.97 -5.70 14.75
CA ALA A 104 12.87 -6.25 13.74
C ALA A 104 12.12 -6.45 12.42
N MET A 105 12.79 -6.36 11.27
CA MET A 105 12.15 -6.53 9.97
C MET A 105 12.97 -7.49 9.10
N SER A 106 12.45 -8.67 8.82
CA SER A 106 13.20 -9.71 8.10
C SER A 106 12.75 -9.80 6.65
N VAL A 107 13.67 -10.21 5.77
CA VAL A 107 13.30 -10.67 4.43
C VAL A 107 12.82 -12.13 4.55
N PHE A 108 11.64 -12.42 4.00
CA PHE A 108 11.03 -13.75 4.02
C PHE A 108 10.94 -14.33 2.61
N TYR A 109 11.38 -15.58 2.48
CA TYR A 109 11.17 -16.41 1.30
C TYR A 109 10.19 -17.54 1.61
N GLU A 110 9.14 -17.69 0.80
CA GLU A 110 8.25 -18.85 0.88
C GLU A 110 8.84 -20.02 0.08
N ASN A 111 8.91 -21.20 0.66
CA ASN A 111 9.39 -22.38 -0.06
C ASN A 111 8.34 -22.88 -1.08
N PRO A 112 8.77 -23.49 -2.19
CA PRO A 112 10.15 -23.76 -2.60
C PRO A 112 10.85 -22.57 -3.31
N GLY A 113 12.12 -22.75 -3.67
CA GLY A 113 12.93 -21.82 -4.45
C GLY A 113 14.33 -21.64 -3.88
N ASN A 114 15.23 -21.03 -4.67
CA ASN A 114 16.60 -20.74 -4.25
C ASN A 114 17.14 -19.45 -4.89
N VAL A 115 18.42 -19.11 -4.64
CA VAL A 115 19.08 -17.90 -5.16
C VAL A 115 19.03 -17.73 -6.69
N THR A 116 18.88 -18.81 -7.47
CA THR A 116 18.73 -18.73 -8.93
C THR A 116 17.34 -18.28 -9.35
N ASP A 117 16.35 -18.38 -8.45
CA ASP A 117 14.97 -17.98 -8.69
C ASP A 117 14.72 -16.57 -8.20
N ARG A 118 15.32 -16.20 -7.07
CA ARG A 118 15.11 -14.92 -6.41
C ARG A 118 16.17 -14.65 -5.34
N TYR A 119 16.45 -13.38 -5.06
CA TYR A 119 17.25 -12.97 -3.91
C TYR A 119 16.97 -11.53 -3.47
N ALA A 120 17.38 -11.21 -2.25
CA ALA A 120 17.47 -9.88 -1.68
C ALA A 120 18.92 -9.63 -1.24
N ARG A 121 19.50 -8.48 -1.61
CA ARG A 121 20.88 -8.13 -1.28
C ARG A 121 21.02 -6.64 -0.99
N VAL A 122 21.95 -6.29 -0.11
CA VAL A 122 22.46 -4.92 -0.02
C VAL A 122 23.50 -4.75 -1.12
N ILE A 123 23.31 -3.75 -1.98
CA ILE A 123 24.22 -3.43 -3.08
C ILE A 123 24.40 -1.91 -3.16
N PRO A 124 25.43 -1.40 -3.88
CA PRO A 124 25.50 0.02 -4.21
C PRO A 124 24.25 0.50 -4.97
N ASP A 125 23.81 1.73 -4.69
CA ASP A 125 22.69 2.37 -5.41
C ASP A 125 22.88 2.23 -6.94
N PRO A 126 21.92 1.62 -7.67
CA PRO A 126 22.06 1.35 -9.10
C PRO A 126 22.11 2.62 -9.96
N THR A 127 21.67 3.76 -9.43
CA THR A 127 21.73 5.05 -10.13
C THR A 127 23.09 5.73 -10.02
N LEU A 128 23.95 5.25 -9.10
CA LEU A 128 25.23 5.87 -8.74
C LEU A 128 25.05 7.37 -8.50
N ASP A 129 24.13 7.74 -7.60
CA ASP A 129 23.93 9.14 -7.22
C ASP A 129 25.28 9.77 -6.92
N LYS A 130 25.65 10.77 -7.72
CA LYS A 130 26.96 11.42 -7.63
C LYS A 130 27.18 12.11 -6.28
N ASN A 131 26.10 12.39 -5.57
CA ASN A 131 26.14 13.02 -4.26
C ASN A 131 26.38 12.02 -3.13
N ASP A 132 26.12 10.73 -3.37
CA ASP A 132 26.36 9.65 -2.41
C ASP A 132 26.74 8.33 -3.13
N PRO A 133 27.97 8.25 -3.67
CA PRO A 133 28.43 7.06 -4.40
C PRO A 133 28.66 5.83 -3.51
N GLU A 134 28.59 5.99 -2.18
CA GLU A 134 28.74 4.90 -1.21
C GLU A 134 27.38 4.37 -0.73
N ASN A 135 26.27 5.03 -1.10
CA ASN A 135 24.94 4.62 -0.69
C ASN A 135 24.66 3.14 -1.02
N GLN A 136 24.13 2.43 -0.02
CA GLN A 136 23.79 1.02 -0.12
C GLN A 136 22.28 0.85 -0.02
N VAL A 137 21.71 0.05 -0.92
CA VAL A 137 20.26 -0.13 -1.03
C VAL A 137 19.88 -1.60 -1.02
N LEU A 138 18.66 -1.90 -0.59
CA LEU A 138 18.11 -3.25 -0.64
C LEU A 138 17.58 -3.54 -2.05
N HIS A 139 18.22 -4.47 -2.76
CA HIS A 139 17.80 -4.95 -4.09
C HIS A 139 17.00 -6.24 -3.98
N TYR A 140 15.80 -6.25 -4.55
CA TYR A 140 15.01 -7.44 -4.83
C TYR A 140 15.14 -7.83 -6.30
N TRP A 141 15.55 -9.07 -6.55
CA TRP A 141 15.66 -9.67 -7.88
C TRP A 141 14.82 -10.94 -7.94
N LEU A 142 13.83 -11.00 -8.84
CA LEU A 142 12.87 -12.10 -8.96
C LEU A 142 12.76 -12.57 -10.40
N GLN A 143 13.30 -13.77 -10.68
CA GLN A 143 13.44 -14.32 -12.02
C GLN A 143 12.48 -15.47 -12.32
N ASN A 144 12.21 -16.32 -11.33
CA ASN A 144 11.35 -17.49 -11.52
C ASN A 144 10.22 -17.52 -10.48
N ALA A 145 9.04 -17.91 -10.95
CA ALA A 145 7.93 -18.29 -10.10
C ALA A 145 7.99 -19.79 -9.87
N VAL A 146 8.21 -20.19 -8.62
CA VAL A 146 8.39 -21.59 -8.24
C VAL A 146 7.54 -21.97 -7.03
N ILE A 147 6.91 -20.99 -6.39
CA ILE A 147 6.10 -21.21 -5.20
C ILE A 147 4.69 -21.58 -5.64
N GLU A 148 4.06 -22.59 -5.05
CA GLU A 148 2.68 -22.93 -5.40
C GLU A 148 1.73 -21.77 -5.08
N SER A 149 0.87 -21.41 -6.04
CA SER A 149 -0.08 -20.30 -5.85
C SER A 149 -1.33 -20.71 -5.08
N GLY A 150 -1.64 -22.01 -5.04
CA GLY A 150 -2.93 -22.53 -4.59
C GLY A 150 -4.05 -22.39 -5.64
N PHE A 151 -3.76 -21.84 -6.82
CA PHE A 151 -4.70 -21.68 -7.92
C PHE A 151 -4.30 -22.52 -9.13
N GLN A 152 -5.14 -23.49 -9.52
CA GLN A 152 -5.09 -24.23 -10.80
C GLN A 152 -3.68 -24.61 -11.33
N ASN A 153 -2.83 -25.19 -10.50
CA ASN A 153 -1.44 -25.57 -10.84
C ASN A 153 -0.52 -24.40 -11.26
N HIS A 154 -0.88 -23.17 -10.96
CA HIS A 154 -0.01 -22.02 -11.13
C HIS A 154 1.02 -21.93 -10.01
N THR A 155 2.10 -21.24 -10.34
CA THR A 155 3.10 -20.82 -9.38
C THR A 155 3.11 -19.30 -9.24
N LYS A 156 3.80 -18.82 -8.20
CA LYS A 156 4.00 -17.41 -7.88
C LYS A 156 5.47 -17.20 -7.52
N GLY A 157 5.92 -15.97 -7.67
CA GLY A 157 7.23 -15.53 -7.18
C GLY A 157 7.04 -14.46 -6.11
N ARG A 158 7.82 -14.53 -5.03
CA ARG A 158 7.70 -13.59 -3.92
C ARG A 158 9.03 -13.32 -3.23
N ILE A 159 9.30 -12.05 -3.00
CA ILE A 159 10.24 -11.55 -2.01
C ILE A 159 9.48 -10.53 -1.19
N GLN A 160 9.62 -10.57 0.13
CA GLN A 160 8.96 -9.59 0.98
C GLN A 160 9.75 -9.36 2.26
N THR A 161 9.77 -8.12 2.74
CA THR A 161 10.07 -7.89 4.15
C THR A 161 8.81 -8.07 4.97
N GLY A 162 8.98 -8.31 6.27
CA GLY A 162 7.91 -8.13 7.22
C GLY A 162 8.43 -8.08 8.64
N PHE A 163 7.54 -7.72 9.56
CA PHE A 163 7.85 -7.75 10.98
C PHE A 163 7.58 -9.16 11.50
N PRO A 164 8.56 -9.85 12.11
CA PRO A 164 8.33 -11.14 12.74
C PRO A 164 7.48 -10.92 14.00
N GLY A 165 6.27 -11.48 13.98
CA GLY A 165 5.30 -11.36 15.06
C GLY A 165 4.15 -10.40 14.71
N GLN A 166 3.14 -10.40 15.57
CA GLN A 166 1.99 -9.53 15.40
C GLN A 166 2.41 -8.07 15.61
N LEU A 167 1.94 -7.17 14.74
CA LEU A 167 1.87 -5.73 15.03
C LEU A 167 0.81 -5.50 16.13
N VAL A 168 1.07 -6.00 17.34
CA VAL A 168 0.10 -6.07 18.43
C VAL A 168 -0.51 -4.69 18.66
N ASP A 169 -1.85 -4.62 18.63
CA ASP A 169 -2.67 -3.44 18.85
C ASP A 169 -2.44 -2.27 17.88
N ALA A 170 -1.83 -2.51 16.72
CA ALA A 170 -1.72 -1.49 15.67
C ALA A 170 -3.07 -1.32 14.95
N PHE A 171 -3.81 -0.27 15.33
CA PHE A 171 -4.97 0.22 14.58
C PHE A 171 -4.60 1.37 13.63
N GLU A 172 -3.37 1.87 13.72
CA GLU A 172 -2.81 2.83 12.78
C GLU A 172 -1.40 2.42 12.42
N VAL A 173 -1.03 2.58 11.16
CA VAL A 173 0.36 2.45 10.71
C VAL A 173 0.68 3.50 9.67
N TYR A 174 1.94 3.89 9.63
CA TYR A 174 2.51 4.76 8.63
C TYR A 174 3.88 4.23 8.21
N SER A 175 4.17 4.30 6.92
CA SER A 175 5.53 4.15 6.43
C SER A 175 5.89 5.19 5.41
N ARG A 176 7.19 5.41 5.30
CA ARG A 176 7.85 6.17 4.25
C ARG A 176 9.05 5.39 3.79
N GLN A 177 9.28 5.34 2.48
CA GLN A 177 10.46 4.70 1.92
C GLN A 177 10.73 5.21 0.50
N ARG A 178 11.99 5.10 0.07
CA ARG A 178 12.37 5.27 -1.32
C ARG A 178 12.27 3.95 -2.06
N ILE A 179 11.76 4.00 -3.28
CA ILE A 179 11.64 2.86 -4.18
C ILE A 179 12.21 3.26 -5.53
N PHE A 180 13.00 2.37 -6.14
CA PHE A 180 13.39 2.42 -7.55
C PHE A 180 12.86 1.16 -8.22
N ILE A 181 12.11 1.31 -9.31
CA ILE A 181 11.61 0.19 -10.11
C ILE A 181 12.43 0.12 -11.40
N HIS A 182 13.02 -1.05 -11.67
CA HIS A 182 13.83 -1.26 -12.86
C HIS A 182 13.00 -1.21 -14.14
N GLU A 183 13.59 -0.73 -15.25
CA GLU A 183 12.90 -0.52 -16.53
C GLU A 183 12.33 -1.79 -17.17
N ASP A 184 12.81 -2.97 -16.79
CA ASP A 184 12.28 -4.27 -17.23
C ASP A 184 10.79 -4.44 -16.92
N ILE A 185 10.23 -3.70 -15.94
CA ILE A 185 8.78 -3.70 -15.68
C ILE A 185 7.98 -3.24 -16.91
N ASN A 186 8.57 -2.43 -17.80
CA ASN A 186 7.92 -1.96 -19.02
C ASN A 186 7.66 -3.10 -20.03
N LEU A 187 8.27 -4.28 -19.84
CA LEU A 187 7.92 -5.48 -20.60
C LEU A 187 6.46 -5.93 -20.33
N LEU A 188 5.82 -5.45 -19.26
CA LEU A 188 4.38 -5.65 -19.03
C LEU A 188 3.49 -4.92 -20.04
N HIS A 189 4.00 -3.94 -20.78
CA HIS A 189 3.21 -3.28 -21.83
C HIS A 189 2.82 -4.23 -22.97
N THR A 190 3.59 -5.29 -23.17
CA THR A 190 3.30 -6.32 -24.18
C THR A 190 2.60 -7.54 -23.59
N TYR A 191 2.39 -7.60 -22.28
CA TYR A 191 1.67 -8.69 -21.64
C TYR A 191 0.19 -8.62 -22.04
N PRO A 192 -0.42 -9.71 -22.56
CA PRO A 192 -1.78 -9.63 -23.07
C PRO A 192 -2.78 -9.33 -21.93
N PRO A 193 -3.69 -8.35 -22.10
CA PRO A 193 -4.76 -8.11 -21.16
C PRO A 193 -5.57 -9.39 -20.92
N ASN A 194 -5.90 -9.68 -19.66
CA ASN A 194 -6.67 -10.87 -19.24
C ASN A 194 -6.00 -12.22 -19.50
N ALA A 195 -4.71 -12.27 -19.86
CA ALA A 195 -3.97 -13.53 -19.92
C ALA A 195 -3.86 -14.21 -18.54
N ASP A 196 -3.95 -13.43 -17.46
CA ASP A 196 -4.01 -13.92 -16.10
C ASP A 196 -5.36 -13.60 -15.45
N GLN A 197 -6.16 -14.63 -15.19
CA GLN A 197 -7.48 -14.47 -14.56
C GLN A 197 -7.41 -14.42 -13.04
N TRP A 198 -6.27 -14.80 -12.44
CA TRP A 198 -6.11 -14.86 -10.98
C TRP A 198 -5.19 -13.77 -10.44
N TRP A 199 -4.65 -12.92 -11.31
CA TRP A 199 -3.61 -11.95 -10.97
C TRP A 199 -3.84 -10.56 -11.57
N LYS A 200 -3.76 -9.51 -10.72
CA LYS A 200 -4.04 -8.12 -11.11
C LYS A 200 -2.80 -7.31 -11.55
N GLY A 201 -1.60 -7.72 -11.16
CA GLY A 201 -0.36 -6.95 -11.41
C GLY A 201 0.71 -7.23 -10.36
N VAL A 202 1.81 -6.50 -10.34
CA VAL A 202 2.91 -6.76 -9.38
C VAL A 202 2.61 -6.09 -8.03
N THR A 203 2.39 -6.86 -6.97
CA THR A 203 2.18 -6.31 -5.62
C THR A 203 3.50 -5.83 -5.02
N ILE A 204 3.53 -4.57 -4.57
CA ILE A 204 4.70 -3.92 -3.99
C ILE A 204 4.60 -3.65 -2.49
N GLN A 205 3.38 -3.63 -1.93
CA GLN A 205 3.14 -3.62 -0.49
C GLN A 205 1.88 -4.43 -0.16
N GLU A 206 1.83 -5.04 1.03
CA GLU A 206 0.63 -5.77 1.49
C GLU A 206 0.51 -5.71 3.02
N LEU A 207 -0.63 -5.23 3.52
CA LEU A 207 -0.97 -5.14 4.94
C LEU A 207 -2.11 -6.11 5.28
N TRP A 208 -1.98 -6.88 6.36
CA TRP A 208 -2.94 -7.89 6.79
C TRP A 208 -3.64 -7.48 8.08
N MET A 209 -4.97 -7.51 8.06
CA MET A 209 -5.83 -7.36 9.22
C MET A 209 -6.35 -8.75 9.59
N GLY A 210 -5.72 -9.34 10.60
CA GLY A 210 -5.82 -10.77 10.90
C GLY A 210 -5.24 -11.63 9.77
N ALA A 211 -3.98 -12.03 9.86
CA ALA A 211 -3.40 -12.93 8.86
C ALA A 211 -4.15 -14.28 8.81
N ALA A 212 -4.55 -14.69 7.60
CA ALA A 212 -5.40 -15.87 7.42
C ALA A 212 -4.76 -17.18 7.93
N TRP A 213 -3.42 -17.25 7.92
CA TRP A 213 -2.67 -18.42 8.40
C TRP A 213 -2.57 -18.52 9.93
N GLU A 214 -2.97 -17.48 10.66
CA GLU A 214 -3.01 -17.50 12.13
C GLU A 214 -4.39 -17.90 12.69
N GLY A 215 -5.38 -18.14 11.82
CA GLY A 215 -6.73 -18.52 12.25
C GLY A 215 -7.54 -17.37 12.84
N HIS A 216 -7.17 -16.12 12.59
CA HIS A 216 -7.98 -14.95 12.98
C HIS A 216 -9.37 -15.00 12.32
N PRO A 217 -10.42 -14.55 13.02
CA PRO A 217 -11.73 -14.41 12.41
C PRO A 217 -11.70 -13.29 11.36
N ASN A 218 -12.39 -13.50 10.24
CA ASN A 218 -12.58 -12.48 9.21
C ASN A 218 -11.25 -11.86 8.71
N PRO A 219 -10.28 -12.66 8.25
CA PRO A 219 -9.00 -12.11 7.81
C PRO A 219 -9.19 -11.30 6.54
N SER A 220 -8.43 -10.22 6.38
CA SER A 220 -8.44 -9.40 5.15
C SER A 220 -7.09 -8.74 4.92
N ARG A 221 -6.86 -8.25 3.71
CA ARG A 221 -5.61 -7.58 3.33
C ARG A 221 -5.83 -6.39 2.43
N ILE A 222 -4.95 -5.40 2.54
CA ILE A 222 -4.85 -4.26 1.64
C ILE A 222 -3.55 -4.36 0.85
N SER A 223 -3.63 -4.26 -0.48
CA SER A 223 -2.46 -4.43 -1.36
C SER A 223 -2.25 -3.20 -2.23
N LEU A 224 -1.00 -2.79 -2.39
CA LEU A 224 -0.59 -1.80 -3.39
C LEU A 224 0.04 -2.52 -4.58
N ILE A 225 -0.47 -2.29 -5.78
CA ILE A 225 -0.23 -3.11 -6.97
C ILE A 225 0.20 -2.22 -8.14
N MET A 226 1.30 -2.57 -8.79
CA MET A 226 1.71 -1.99 -10.08
C MET A 226 1.03 -2.74 -11.23
N PHE A 227 0.47 -2.00 -12.19
CA PHE A 227 -0.12 -2.60 -13.39
C PHE A 227 0.16 -1.75 -14.62
N SER A 228 0.10 -2.37 -15.80
CA SER A 228 0.29 -1.71 -17.08
C SER A 228 -1.05 -1.23 -17.65
N PHE A 229 -1.13 0.03 -18.07
CA PHE A 229 -2.26 0.61 -18.78
C PHE A 229 -1.75 1.65 -19.78
N ASN A 230 -2.24 1.61 -21.02
CA ASN A 230 -1.82 2.52 -22.10
C ASN A 230 -0.29 2.70 -22.22
N ASN A 231 0.46 1.60 -22.20
CA ASN A 231 1.93 1.57 -22.26
C ASN A 231 2.63 2.39 -21.16
N THR A 232 2.01 2.48 -19.99
CA THR A 232 2.56 3.13 -18.81
C THR A 232 2.28 2.25 -17.58
N ILE A 233 3.17 2.29 -16.59
CA ILE A 233 2.96 1.61 -15.31
C ILE A 233 2.23 2.56 -14.35
N HIS A 234 1.19 2.04 -13.70
CA HIS A 234 0.33 2.77 -12.77
C HIS A 234 0.22 2.01 -11.45
N LEU A 235 -0.39 2.65 -10.44
CA LEU A 235 -0.70 2.02 -9.17
C LEU A 235 -2.20 1.79 -9.03
N ALA A 236 -2.54 0.68 -8.42
CA ALA A 236 -3.85 0.34 -7.89
C ALA A 236 -3.73 -0.02 -6.41
N ILE A 237 -4.80 0.19 -5.66
CA ILE A 237 -4.91 -0.27 -4.28
C ILE A 237 -6.21 -1.05 -4.11
N ASP A 238 -6.13 -2.21 -3.47
CA ASP A 238 -7.31 -3.04 -3.21
C ASP A 238 -7.41 -3.49 -1.76
N HIS A 239 -8.64 -3.79 -1.34
CA HIS A 239 -8.95 -4.46 -0.08
C HIS A 239 -9.72 -5.74 -0.39
N GLN A 240 -9.19 -6.87 0.08
CA GLN A 240 -9.77 -8.18 -0.15
C GLN A 240 -10.02 -8.92 1.16
N THR A 241 -11.15 -9.62 1.24
CA THR A 241 -11.42 -10.62 2.27
C THR A 241 -10.61 -11.88 1.98
N MET A 242 -10.25 -12.60 3.04
CA MET A 242 -9.47 -13.82 2.97
C MET A 242 -10.22 -14.94 3.72
N PRO A 243 -10.04 -16.20 3.34
CA PRO A 243 -9.27 -16.68 2.18
C PRO A 243 -10.06 -16.65 0.85
N ASP A 244 -11.29 -16.13 0.85
CA ASP A 244 -12.21 -16.19 -0.28
C ASP A 244 -11.92 -15.19 -1.41
N LEU A 245 -10.96 -14.27 -1.20
CA LEU A 245 -10.55 -13.24 -2.18
C LEU A 245 -11.71 -12.33 -2.60
N GLY A 246 -12.69 -12.13 -1.72
CA GLY A 246 -13.82 -11.24 -1.96
C GLY A 246 -13.36 -9.78 -2.00
N GLU A 247 -13.69 -9.07 -3.06
CA GLU A 247 -13.36 -7.64 -3.16
C GLU A 247 -14.25 -6.82 -2.23
N VAL A 248 -13.64 -6.03 -1.34
CA VAL A 248 -14.35 -5.07 -0.51
C VAL A 248 -14.39 -3.71 -1.21
N TRP A 249 -13.25 -3.27 -1.73
CA TRP A 249 -13.12 -2.12 -2.63
C TRP A 249 -11.80 -2.20 -3.42
N SER A 250 -11.70 -1.41 -4.48
CA SER A 250 -10.49 -1.23 -5.28
C SER A 250 -10.49 0.15 -5.92
N GLU A 251 -9.33 0.80 -5.97
CA GLU A 251 -9.12 2.08 -6.61
C GLU A 251 -7.92 2.00 -7.56
N TYR A 252 -8.01 2.70 -8.69
CA TYR A 252 -6.97 2.72 -9.73
C TYR A 252 -6.57 4.15 -10.03
N ASN A 253 -5.27 4.44 -10.04
CA ASN A 253 -4.77 5.75 -10.44
C ASN A 253 -4.12 5.66 -11.83
N ILE A 254 -4.94 5.85 -12.86
CA ILE A 254 -4.50 5.87 -14.27
C ILE A 254 -4.02 7.24 -14.75
N ASP A 255 -4.20 8.30 -13.94
CA ASP A 255 -3.80 9.66 -14.27
C ASP A 255 -2.33 9.94 -13.93
N PHE A 256 -1.76 9.16 -13.00
CA PHE A 256 -0.37 9.28 -12.58
C PHE A 256 0.47 8.12 -13.12
N ALA A 257 1.44 8.44 -13.99
CA ALA A 257 2.45 7.51 -14.45
C ALA A 257 3.50 7.26 -13.35
N LEU A 258 3.76 6.00 -13.01
CA LEU A 258 4.80 5.66 -12.05
C LEU A 258 6.18 6.02 -12.64
N PRO A 259 7.06 6.67 -11.87
CA PRO A 259 8.37 7.09 -12.36
C PRO A 259 9.35 5.91 -12.45
N ILE A 260 9.27 5.15 -13.53
CA ILE A 260 10.12 3.98 -13.80
C ILE A 260 11.55 4.42 -14.12
N GLY A 261 12.55 3.72 -13.59
CA GLY A 261 13.97 4.04 -13.83
C GLY A 261 14.49 5.26 -13.07
N GLU A 262 13.74 5.79 -12.10
CA GLU A 262 14.19 6.80 -11.15
C GLU A 262 13.72 6.45 -9.72
N TRP A 263 14.38 7.04 -8.71
CA TRP A 263 13.89 6.91 -7.33
C TRP A 263 12.63 7.75 -7.13
N PHE A 264 11.73 7.25 -6.29
CA PHE A 264 10.63 8.04 -5.74
C PHE A 264 10.43 7.67 -4.27
N THR A 265 9.96 8.63 -3.48
CA THR A 265 9.49 8.37 -2.12
C THR A 265 8.03 7.99 -2.17
N ILE A 266 7.65 6.90 -1.51
CA ILE A 266 6.26 6.56 -1.23
C ILE A 266 5.98 6.69 0.26
N GLU A 267 4.84 7.27 0.60
CA GLU A 267 4.30 7.33 1.95
C GLU A 267 2.95 6.62 1.99
N VAL A 268 2.76 5.72 2.94
CA VAL A 268 1.51 4.96 3.11
C VAL A 268 1.04 5.06 4.55
N GLY A 269 -0.15 5.61 4.76
CA GLY A 269 -0.81 5.62 6.06
C GLY A 269 -2.08 4.79 6.01
N THR A 270 -2.29 3.94 7.01
CA THR A 270 -3.55 3.19 7.19
C THR A 270 -4.11 3.40 8.60
N LYS A 271 -5.42 3.64 8.68
CA LYS A 271 -6.23 3.72 9.89
C LYS A 271 -7.29 2.64 9.83
N SER A 272 -7.33 1.78 10.84
CA SER A 272 -8.32 0.73 11.02
C SER A 272 -9.70 1.34 11.30
N GLY A 273 -10.71 0.88 10.57
CA GLY A 273 -12.06 1.42 10.64
C GLY A 273 -13.02 0.75 9.64
N ASN A 274 -14.28 1.10 9.74
CA ASN A 274 -15.34 0.65 8.84
C ASN A 274 -15.51 1.58 7.64
N ALA A 275 -16.57 1.34 6.84
CA ALA A 275 -16.93 2.16 5.68
C ALA A 275 -16.89 3.68 5.89
N ASN A 276 -17.08 4.16 7.13
CA ASN A 276 -17.20 5.58 7.42
C ASN A 276 -15.94 6.21 8.04
N ASN A 277 -15.03 5.41 8.60
CA ASN A 277 -13.90 5.92 9.37
C ASN A 277 -12.58 5.18 9.16
N GLY A 278 -12.58 4.05 8.45
CA GLY A 278 -11.36 3.43 7.98
C GLY A 278 -10.75 4.28 6.88
N ARG A 279 -9.42 4.34 6.85
CA ARG A 279 -8.74 5.24 5.92
C ARG A 279 -7.41 4.70 5.43
N VAL A 280 -7.15 4.87 4.14
CA VAL A 280 -5.84 4.59 3.53
C VAL A 280 -5.42 5.78 2.69
N VAL A 281 -4.22 6.29 2.92
CA VAL A 281 -3.64 7.38 2.12
C VAL A 281 -2.30 6.94 1.57
N VAL A 282 -2.10 7.16 0.27
CA VAL A 282 -0.85 6.89 -0.44
C VAL A 282 -0.40 8.17 -1.13
N LYS A 283 0.83 8.59 -0.84
CA LYS A 283 1.47 9.73 -1.48
C LYS A 283 2.76 9.30 -2.16
N LEU A 284 3.11 9.96 -3.26
CA LEU A 284 4.32 9.69 -4.02
C LEU A 284 5.03 10.99 -4.38
N THR A 285 6.36 11.00 -4.22
CA THR A 285 7.25 12.12 -4.59
C THR A 285 8.37 11.61 -5.50
N PRO A 286 8.31 11.86 -6.82
CA PRO A 286 9.41 11.51 -7.73
C PRO A 286 10.68 12.29 -7.41
N GLN A 287 11.85 11.67 -7.47
CA GLN A 287 13.13 12.35 -7.22
C GLN A 287 13.34 13.51 -8.20
N SER A 288 13.02 13.32 -9.48
CA SER A 288 13.21 14.35 -10.52
C SER A 288 12.44 15.65 -10.26
N THR A 289 11.24 15.57 -9.66
CA THR A 289 10.37 16.74 -9.46
C THR A 289 10.37 17.25 -8.03
N GLY A 290 10.54 16.36 -7.04
CA GLY A 290 10.36 16.69 -5.63
C GLY A 290 8.93 17.07 -5.24
N ILE A 291 7.94 16.90 -6.14
CA ILE A 291 6.54 17.28 -5.90
C ILE A 291 5.77 16.07 -5.36
N THR A 292 5.25 16.18 -4.14
CA THR A 292 4.38 15.17 -3.54
C THR A 292 2.98 15.21 -4.15
N THR A 293 2.51 14.07 -4.65
CA THR A 293 1.15 13.88 -5.14
C THR A 293 0.43 12.84 -4.29
N THR A 294 -0.79 13.14 -3.85
CA THR A 294 -1.67 12.14 -3.23
C THR A 294 -2.27 11.28 -4.34
N LEU A 295 -1.92 10.00 -4.37
CA LEU A 295 -2.43 9.05 -5.37
C LEU A 295 -3.74 8.40 -4.93
N PHE A 296 -3.87 8.14 -3.63
CA PHE A 296 -5.06 7.55 -3.01
C PHE A 296 -5.35 8.24 -1.67
N ASP A 297 -6.62 8.52 -1.42
CA ASP A 297 -7.17 8.95 -0.11
C ASP A 297 -8.54 8.29 0.04
N VAL A 298 -8.52 7.02 0.46
CA VAL A 298 -9.70 6.15 0.51
C VAL A 298 -10.28 6.21 1.91
N ILE A 299 -11.57 6.56 2.03
CA ILE A 299 -12.35 6.40 3.25
C ILE A 299 -13.30 5.22 3.04
N ASN A 300 -12.98 4.08 3.65
CA ASN A 300 -13.76 2.84 3.53
C ASN A 300 -13.31 1.82 4.59
N TRP A 301 -13.88 0.61 4.57
CA TRP A 301 -13.43 -0.51 5.41
C TRP A 301 -11.93 -0.75 5.28
N THR A 302 -11.22 -0.79 6.40
CA THR A 302 -9.81 -1.19 6.45
C THR A 302 -9.59 -2.40 7.32
N TYR A 303 -10.63 -2.93 7.95
CA TYR A 303 -10.73 -4.32 8.42
C TYR A 303 -11.91 -5.00 7.73
N HIS A 304 -12.05 -6.31 7.90
CA HIS A 304 -13.08 -7.09 7.22
C HIS A 304 -14.52 -6.68 7.60
N PRO A 305 -15.43 -6.40 6.65
CA PRO A 305 -16.78 -5.88 6.94
C PRO A 305 -17.65 -6.73 7.87
N ALA A 306 -17.48 -8.06 7.85
CA ALA A 306 -18.19 -8.97 8.76
C ALA A 306 -17.89 -8.74 10.26
N ALA A 307 -16.80 -8.05 10.60
CA ALA A 307 -16.48 -7.70 11.98
C ALA A 307 -17.58 -6.85 12.66
N ASP A 308 -18.26 -6.00 11.89
CA ASP A 308 -19.30 -5.06 12.36
C ASP A 308 -20.73 -5.59 12.17
N GLN A 309 -20.90 -6.78 11.56
CA GLN A 309 -22.21 -7.38 11.39
C GLN A 309 -22.77 -7.89 12.73
N PRO A 310 -24.10 -8.02 12.90
CA PRO A 310 -24.69 -8.61 14.10
C PRO A 310 -24.09 -10.00 14.40
N GLY A 311 -23.46 -10.15 15.57
CA GLY A 311 -22.75 -11.37 15.96
C GLY A 311 -21.31 -11.48 15.44
N GLY A 312 -20.77 -10.43 14.82
CA GLY A 312 -19.38 -10.32 14.40
C GLY A 312 -18.41 -10.29 15.58
N THR A 313 -17.13 -10.57 15.29
CA THR A 313 -16.06 -10.67 16.29
C THR A 313 -15.50 -9.32 16.74
N GLY A 314 -15.96 -8.22 16.15
CA GLY A 314 -15.31 -6.92 16.27
C GLY A 314 -14.05 -6.81 15.40
N PRO A 315 -13.45 -5.60 15.31
CA PRO A 315 -12.30 -5.34 14.46
C PRO A 315 -11.07 -6.09 14.97
N VAL A 316 -10.34 -6.70 14.04
CA VAL A 316 -9.04 -7.34 14.29
C VAL A 316 -7.94 -6.31 14.02
N PRO A 317 -6.89 -6.22 14.86
CA PRO A 317 -5.78 -5.31 14.61
C PRO A 317 -5.06 -5.65 13.30
N MET A 318 -4.24 -4.71 12.83
CA MET A 318 -3.24 -5.02 11.82
C MET A 318 -2.27 -6.02 12.43
N THR A 319 -2.03 -7.14 11.77
CA THR A 319 -1.21 -8.23 12.34
C THR A 319 0.11 -8.37 11.63
N HIS A 320 0.14 -8.20 10.30
CA HIS A 320 1.34 -8.36 9.50
C HIS A 320 1.40 -7.26 8.47
N TRP A 321 2.60 -6.73 8.24
CA TRP A 321 2.84 -5.82 7.14
C TRP A 321 4.06 -6.27 6.35
N ASN A 322 3.91 -6.26 5.04
CA ASN A 322 4.97 -6.38 4.06
C ASN A 322 5.15 -5.04 3.34
N PRO A 323 5.89 -4.08 3.94
CA PRO A 323 6.06 -2.75 3.35
C PRO A 323 6.98 -2.76 2.13
N GLN A 324 7.86 -3.75 1.99
CA GLN A 324 8.68 -3.95 0.79
C GLN A 324 8.37 -5.32 0.25
N LYS A 325 7.66 -5.38 -0.87
CA LYS A 325 7.23 -6.63 -1.49
C LYS A 325 7.53 -6.59 -2.98
N LEU A 326 7.83 -7.74 -3.54
CA LEU A 326 7.86 -7.99 -4.96
C LEU A 326 7.18 -9.33 -5.18
N TYR A 327 5.92 -9.28 -5.56
CA TYR A 327 5.06 -10.45 -5.64
C TYR A 327 4.26 -10.44 -6.94
N SER A 328 4.32 -11.55 -7.67
CA SER A 328 3.57 -11.69 -8.91
C SER A 328 3.28 -13.14 -9.28
N SER A 329 2.38 -13.35 -10.24
CA SER A 329 2.10 -14.66 -10.84
C SER A 329 3.26 -15.15 -11.71
N ASP A 330 3.28 -16.45 -11.94
CA ASP A 330 4.16 -17.08 -12.92
C ASP A 330 4.03 -16.52 -14.31
N ASN A 331 2.82 -16.32 -14.82
CA ASN A 331 2.62 -15.78 -16.16
C ASN A 331 3.30 -14.42 -16.33
N VAL A 332 3.18 -13.54 -15.33
CA VAL A 332 3.80 -12.22 -15.35
C VAL A 332 5.33 -12.31 -15.26
N ILE A 333 5.84 -13.09 -14.32
CA ILE A 333 7.30 -13.23 -14.10
C ILE A 333 7.96 -13.87 -15.32
N HIS A 334 7.35 -14.93 -15.85
CA HIS A 334 7.83 -15.62 -17.04
C HIS A 334 7.72 -14.74 -18.28
N HIS A 335 6.68 -13.93 -18.44
CA HIS A 335 6.61 -13.00 -19.56
C HIS A 335 7.78 -12.01 -19.56
N ILE A 336 8.08 -11.38 -18.42
CA ILE A 336 9.24 -10.45 -18.31
C ILE A 336 10.54 -11.21 -18.64
N ARG A 337 10.74 -12.40 -18.05
CA ARG A 337 11.92 -13.23 -18.29
C ARG A 337 12.08 -13.63 -19.75
N ASP A 338 11.03 -14.13 -20.36
CA ASP A 338 11.05 -14.69 -21.72
C ASP A 338 11.24 -13.60 -22.78
N HIS A 339 11.05 -12.33 -22.41
CA HIS A 339 11.41 -11.13 -23.20
C HIS A 339 12.77 -10.53 -22.82
N GLY A 340 13.58 -11.25 -22.03
CA GLY A 340 14.97 -10.90 -21.72
C GLY A 340 15.17 -9.98 -20.52
N GLY A 341 14.13 -9.67 -19.75
CA GLY A 341 14.23 -8.86 -18.52
C GLY A 341 14.19 -9.69 -17.25
N THR A 342 14.20 -8.99 -16.11
CA THR A 342 13.92 -9.55 -14.79
C THR A 342 13.04 -8.61 -13.98
N LEU A 343 12.13 -9.15 -13.15
CA LEU A 343 11.36 -8.31 -12.23
C LEU A 343 12.24 -7.87 -11.06
N GLN A 344 12.46 -6.56 -10.92
CA GLN A 344 13.41 -6.01 -9.96
C GLN A 344 12.90 -4.71 -9.32
N ALA A 345 13.19 -4.55 -8.04
CA ALA A 345 12.92 -3.32 -7.29
C ALA A 345 14.04 -3.08 -6.27
N TYR A 346 14.29 -1.81 -5.96
CA TYR A 346 15.28 -1.41 -4.96
C TYR A 346 14.60 -0.52 -3.93
N PHE A 347 15.01 -0.66 -2.68
CA PHE A 347 14.40 0.02 -1.54
C PHE A 347 15.46 0.71 -0.70
N ASP A 348 15.13 1.88 -0.19
CA ASP A 348 16.01 2.69 0.64
C ASP A 348 15.21 3.57 1.61
N ASP A 349 15.86 4.13 2.63
CA ASP A 349 15.28 5.07 3.59
C ASP A 349 13.93 4.62 4.21
N PHE A 350 13.80 3.34 4.54
CA PHE A 350 12.59 2.82 5.16
C PHE A 350 12.37 3.44 6.54
N ALA A 351 11.14 3.85 6.80
CA ALA A 351 10.66 4.42 8.04
C ALA A 351 9.27 3.87 8.35
N PHE A 352 9.03 3.52 9.62
CA PHE A 352 7.75 2.99 10.10
C PHE A 352 7.32 3.71 11.38
N SER A 353 6.01 3.97 11.50
CA SER A 353 5.35 4.44 12.72
C SER A 353 4.07 3.64 12.97
N GLY A 354 3.80 3.28 14.22
CA GLY A 354 2.52 2.68 14.66
C GLY A 354 1.40 3.72 14.87
N HIS A 355 1.56 4.91 14.30
CA HIS A 355 0.63 6.03 14.43
C HIS A 355 0.44 6.74 13.10
N TRP A 356 -0.75 7.29 12.90
CA TRP A 356 -1.04 8.17 11.79
C TRP A 356 -0.13 9.41 11.80
N PRO A 357 0.42 9.83 10.65
CA PRO A 357 1.37 10.92 10.61
C PRO A 357 0.73 12.25 11.01
N ILE A 358 1.46 13.04 11.80
CA ILE A 358 1.05 14.39 12.21
C ILE A 358 0.92 15.27 10.96
N GLY A 359 -0.18 16.03 10.87
CA GLY A 359 -0.43 16.98 9.77
C GLY A 359 -1.17 16.38 8.57
N TRP A 360 -1.37 15.06 8.51
CA TRP A 360 -2.37 14.49 7.61
C TRP A 360 -3.76 14.75 8.19
N SER A 361 -4.77 14.92 7.33
CA SER A 361 -6.14 15.10 7.82
C SER A 361 -6.52 13.90 8.69
N GLN A 362 -7.24 14.19 9.77
CA GLN A 362 -7.62 13.18 10.76
C GLN A 362 -8.80 12.35 10.28
#